data_AF-A0AA96YZP4-F1
#
_entry.id   AF-A0AA96YZP4-F1
#
_cell.length_a   1.000
_cell.length_b   1.000
_cell.length_c   1.000
_cell.angle_alpha   90.00
_cell.angle_beta   90.00
_cell.angle_gamma   90.00
#
_symmetry.space_group_name_H-M   'P 1'
#
loop_
_entity.id
_entity.type
_entity.pdbx_description
1 polymer ?
#
loop_
_entity_poly.entity_id
_entity_poly.type
_entity_poly.pdbx_seq_one_letter_code
_entity_poly.pdbx_strand_id
1 'polypeptide(L)'
;MININVNDNYLECRQYYAVLFYMFSEKTLPPNELYKMISEAKNKNVCTLLSELNQHVGSRFKNVDYYLRTIEQKIIPIEQLSFLTDERISFVILNFLMKSYNKHLIENDYPSIMTGVYNYSPLNLNPIMGRNIPFHYIVCFLDFLVLFINPKDFNETVFYMKDKASSIFKEYPDPFLFLPRKNEALKWIAERMIRANIAVDDDVNVLIQNEKWKLIISCFDYWAIISSVEAVKLFLSQTRKAWSQKKYRDGVKDKAVLNTYISKSSMVKLKKIAKNHNKNINEIIEAMIDQIVLPRDSIEELILLVKKKNLK
;
A
#
# COMPACT_ATOMS: atom_id res chain seq x y z
N MET A 1 10.74 -24.09 -1.06
CA MET A 1 10.52 -22.63 -1.05
C MET A 1 11.74 -21.95 -0.45
N ILE A 2 12.15 -20.82 -1.02
CA ILE A 2 13.30 -20.03 -0.52
C ILE A 2 12.80 -19.11 0.58
N ASN A 3 13.34 -19.21 1.79
CA ASN A 3 12.95 -18.36 2.92
C ASN A 3 14.20 -17.85 3.64
N ILE A 4 14.65 -16.65 3.25
CA ILE A 4 15.89 -16.04 3.70
C ILE A 4 15.61 -15.16 4.93
N ASN A 5 16.25 -15.49 6.05
CA ASN A 5 16.30 -14.59 7.20
C ASN A 5 17.26 -13.44 6.89
N VAL A 6 16.79 -12.20 7.07
CA VAL A 6 17.65 -11.01 6.92
C VAL A 6 18.18 -10.63 8.29
N ASN A 7 19.52 -10.64 8.43
CA ASN A 7 20.18 -10.24 9.67
C ASN A 7 20.39 -8.72 9.71
N ASP A 8 20.39 -8.14 10.92
CA ASP A 8 20.59 -6.69 11.11
C ASP A 8 21.96 -6.21 10.61
N ASN A 9 22.98 -7.07 10.66
CA ASN A 9 24.32 -6.81 10.14
C ASN A 9 24.45 -7.00 8.61
N TYR A 10 23.33 -7.14 7.88
CA TYR A 10 23.34 -7.41 6.44
C TYR A 10 24.20 -6.43 5.66
N LEU A 11 24.06 -5.12 5.92
CA LEU A 11 24.78 -4.09 5.18
C LEU A 11 26.30 -4.15 5.42
N GLU A 12 26.72 -4.39 6.66
CA GLU A 12 28.14 -4.52 7.02
C GLU A 12 28.78 -5.76 6.40
N CYS A 13 27.98 -6.81 6.20
CA CYS A 13 28.41 -8.09 5.65
C CYS A 13 27.88 -8.34 4.23
N ARG A 14 27.49 -7.29 3.51
CA ARG A 14 26.76 -7.38 2.23
C ARG A 14 27.49 -8.25 1.20
N GLN A 15 28.81 -8.09 1.09
CA GLN A 15 29.64 -8.89 0.19
C GLN A 15 29.55 -10.39 0.48
N TYR A 16 29.56 -10.79 1.75
CA TYR A 16 29.41 -12.19 2.14
C TYR A 16 28.06 -12.77 1.68
N TYR A 17 26.95 -12.08 2.00
CA TYR A 17 25.61 -12.55 1.60
C TYR A 17 25.46 -12.61 0.07
N ALA A 18 25.99 -11.61 -0.65
CA ALA A 18 25.98 -11.59 -2.11
C ALA A 18 26.76 -12.78 -2.70
N VAL A 19 27.92 -13.16 -2.13
CA VAL A 19 28.62 -14.38 -2.55
C VAL A 19 27.75 -15.61 -2.31
N LEU A 20 27.08 -15.73 -1.15
CA LEU A 20 26.18 -16.85 -0.89
C LEU A 20 25.02 -16.93 -1.89
N PHE A 21 24.38 -15.81 -2.21
CA PHE A 21 23.28 -15.76 -3.18
C PHE A 21 23.73 -16.16 -4.59
N TYR A 22 24.94 -15.74 -4.99
CA TYR A 22 25.47 -16.07 -6.30
C TYR A 22 25.94 -17.54 -6.38
N MET A 23 26.56 -18.08 -5.32
CA MET A 23 26.86 -19.51 -5.22
C MET A 23 25.57 -20.35 -5.26
N PHE A 24 24.52 -19.88 -4.59
CA PHE A 24 23.22 -20.53 -4.61
C PHE A 24 22.59 -20.54 -6.01
N SER A 25 22.71 -19.44 -6.76
CA SER A 25 22.19 -19.37 -8.14
C SER A 25 22.97 -20.25 -9.11
N GLU A 26 24.28 -20.39 -8.93
CA GLU A 26 25.12 -21.33 -9.69
C GLU A 26 25.01 -22.78 -9.21
N LYS A 27 24.15 -23.07 -8.22
CA LYS A 27 23.97 -24.41 -7.62
C LYS A 27 25.26 -24.98 -7.01
N THR A 28 26.22 -24.13 -6.65
CA THR A 28 27.46 -24.52 -5.96
C THR A 28 27.32 -24.52 -4.45
N LEU A 29 26.24 -23.93 -3.93
CA LEU A 29 25.81 -23.96 -2.53
C LEU A 29 24.39 -24.53 -2.43
N PRO A 30 24.16 -25.65 -1.71
CA PRO A 30 22.83 -26.21 -1.55
C PRO A 30 21.97 -25.37 -0.56
N PRO A 31 20.63 -25.42 -0.66
CA PRO A 31 19.73 -24.61 0.17
C PRO A 31 19.96 -24.75 1.68
N ASN A 32 20.19 -25.97 2.18
CA ASN A 32 20.38 -26.23 3.61
C ASN A 32 21.66 -25.56 4.13
N GLU A 33 22.71 -25.52 3.32
CA GLU A 33 23.95 -24.83 3.69
C GLU A 33 23.79 -23.32 3.62
N LEU A 34 23.08 -22.80 2.61
CA LEU A 34 22.72 -21.38 2.54
C LEU A 34 22.02 -20.92 3.83
N TYR A 35 20.98 -21.64 4.25
CA TYR A 35 20.23 -21.27 5.46
C TYR A 35 21.06 -21.36 6.73
N LYS A 36 21.90 -22.40 6.85
CA LYS A 36 22.83 -22.55 7.97
C LYS A 36 23.81 -21.39 8.04
N MET A 37 24.47 -21.07 6.92
CA MET A 37 25.45 -19.99 6.83
C MET A 37 24.84 -18.62 7.14
N ILE A 38 23.65 -18.33 6.62
CA ILE A 38 22.92 -17.10 6.95
C ILE A 38 22.60 -17.03 8.45
N SER A 39 22.19 -18.14 9.06
CA SER A 39 21.91 -18.19 10.50
C SER A 39 23.17 -17.98 11.35
N GLU A 40 24.28 -18.59 10.96
CA GLU A 40 25.57 -18.50 11.67
C GLU A 40 26.26 -17.15 11.49
N ALA A 41 25.88 -16.38 10.46
CA ALA A 41 26.44 -15.06 10.21
C ALA A 41 26.01 -13.98 11.22
N LYS A 42 25.01 -14.29 12.05
CA LYS A 42 24.53 -13.37 13.08
C LYS A 42 25.67 -13.01 14.05
N ASN A 43 25.86 -11.72 14.29
CA ASN A 43 26.88 -11.16 15.19
C ASN A 43 28.34 -11.37 14.76
N LYS A 44 28.61 -11.82 13.53
CA LYS A 44 29.97 -11.91 12.98
C LYS A 44 30.26 -10.70 12.08
N ASN A 45 31.54 -10.35 11.96
CA ASN A 45 32.01 -9.34 11.01
C ASN A 45 32.35 -9.98 9.65
N VAL A 46 32.37 -9.15 8.60
CA VAL A 46 32.59 -9.59 7.22
C VAL A 46 33.92 -10.32 7.02
N CYS A 47 35.01 -9.88 7.66
CA CYS A 47 36.32 -10.52 7.52
C CYS A 47 36.32 -11.96 8.05
N THR A 48 35.68 -12.18 9.19
CA THR A 48 35.53 -13.51 9.79
C THR A 48 34.71 -14.41 8.88
N LEU A 49 33.58 -13.90 8.37
CA LEU A 49 32.68 -14.63 7.49
C LEU A 49 33.34 -15.02 6.16
N LEU A 50 34.10 -14.11 5.54
CA LEU A 50 34.83 -14.41 4.30
C LEU A 50 35.98 -15.39 4.55
N SER A 51 36.62 -15.36 5.72
CA SER A 51 37.64 -16.36 6.08
C SER A 51 37.04 -17.75 6.23
N GLU A 52 35.93 -17.88 6.98
CA GLU A 52 35.18 -19.14 7.13
C GLU A 52 34.67 -19.66 5.77
N LEU A 53 34.17 -18.77 4.92
CA LEU A 53 33.71 -19.13 3.57
C LEU A 53 34.85 -19.61 2.68
N ASN A 54 36.03 -18.98 2.76
CA ASN A 54 37.22 -19.43 2.03
C ASN A 54 37.64 -20.85 2.46
N GLN A 55 37.58 -21.15 3.76
CA GLN A 55 37.85 -22.50 4.27
C GLN A 55 36.82 -23.51 3.75
N HIS A 56 35.54 -23.12 3.67
CA HIS A 56 34.46 -23.96 3.18
C HIS A 56 34.56 -24.24 1.66
N VAL A 57 34.84 -23.20 0.86
CA VAL A 57 34.96 -23.32 -0.61
C VAL A 57 36.23 -24.08 -0.97
N GLY A 58 37.32 -23.92 -0.21
CA GLY A 58 38.60 -24.56 -0.47
C GLY A 58 39.24 -24.10 -1.78
N SER A 59 40.11 -24.94 -2.37
CA SER A 59 40.83 -24.68 -3.63
C SER A 59 40.01 -25.01 -4.89
N ARG A 60 38.71 -24.70 -4.89
CA ARG A 60 37.86 -24.86 -6.08
C ARG A 60 38.24 -23.84 -7.16
N PHE A 61 37.96 -24.18 -8.42
CA PHE A 61 38.22 -23.30 -9.59
C PHE A 61 37.57 -21.91 -9.46
N LYS A 62 36.46 -21.81 -8.73
CA LYS A 62 35.80 -20.56 -8.31
C LYS A 62 36.00 -20.37 -6.81
N ASN A 63 37.02 -19.60 -6.42
CA ASN A 63 37.26 -19.23 -5.02
C ASN A 63 36.41 -18.00 -4.63
N VAL A 64 36.49 -17.56 -3.36
CA VAL A 64 35.73 -16.38 -2.90
C VAL A 64 36.08 -15.12 -3.68
N ASP A 65 37.36 -14.93 -4.04
CA ASP A 65 37.80 -13.76 -4.82
C ASP A 65 37.15 -13.70 -6.21
N TYR A 66 36.99 -14.84 -6.87
CA TYR A 66 36.27 -14.94 -8.14
C TYR A 66 34.83 -14.44 -7.99
N TYR A 67 34.15 -14.88 -6.93
CA TYR A 67 32.77 -14.47 -6.67
C TYR A 67 32.68 -12.98 -6.33
N LEU A 68 33.56 -12.47 -5.47
CA LEU A 68 33.62 -11.05 -5.09
C LEU A 68 33.73 -10.14 -6.32
N ARG A 69 34.67 -10.42 -7.23
CA ARG A 69 34.83 -9.64 -8.48
C ARG A 69 33.58 -9.69 -9.36
N THR A 70 32.91 -10.83 -9.39
CA THR A 70 31.71 -11.01 -10.22
C THR A 70 30.51 -10.24 -9.65
N ILE A 71 30.31 -10.29 -8.32
CA ILE A 71 29.18 -9.59 -7.69
C ILE A 71 29.36 -8.07 -7.73
N GLU A 72 30.59 -7.56 -7.62
CA GLU A 72 30.90 -6.12 -7.73
C GLU A 72 30.44 -5.51 -9.05
N GLN A 73 30.41 -6.29 -10.13
CA GLN A 73 29.94 -5.84 -11.44
C GLN A 73 28.42 -5.91 -11.60
N LYS A 74 27.72 -6.64 -10.72
CA LYS A 74 26.29 -6.91 -10.83
C LYS A 74 25.45 -6.08 -9.86
N ILE A 75 25.86 -6.00 -8.59
CA ILE A 75 25.05 -5.33 -7.55
C ILE A 75 25.17 -3.81 -7.64
N ILE A 76 24.12 -3.10 -7.26
CA ILE A 76 24.12 -1.63 -7.22
C ILE A 76 24.95 -1.15 -6.00
N PRO A 77 25.91 -0.23 -6.14
CA PRO A 77 26.63 0.34 -5.00
C PRO A 77 25.68 0.92 -3.94
N ILE A 78 25.98 0.72 -2.65
CA ILE A 78 25.05 1.04 -1.56
C ILE A 78 24.75 2.55 -1.49
N GLU A 79 25.72 3.37 -1.87
CA GLU A 79 25.64 4.83 -1.90
C GLU A 79 24.57 5.32 -2.88
N GLN A 80 24.36 4.57 -3.96
CA GLN A 80 23.35 4.88 -4.97
C GLN A 80 21.93 4.46 -4.55
N LEU A 81 21.80 3.69 -3.46
CA LEU A 81 20.51 3.16 -2.96
C LEU A 81 19.87 4.03 -1.86
N SER A 82 20.46 5.18 -1.52
CA SER A 82 19.95 6.09 -0.48
C SER A 82 18.48 6.51 -0.68
N PHE A 83 17.98 6.52 -1.91
CA PHE A 83 16.58 6.82 -2.23
C PHE A 83 15.58 5.81 -1.61
N LEU A 84 16.01 4.60 -1.27
CA LEU A 84 15.16 3.59 -0.64
C LEU A 84 14.88 3.88 0.85
N THR A 85 15.49 4.93 1.41
CA THR A 85 15.13 5.45 2.74
C THR A 85 13.81 6.22 2.73
N ASP A 86 13.35 6.68 1.55
CA ASP A 86 12.01 7.24 1.39
C ASP A 86 10.97 6.12 1.44
N GLU A 87 10.04 6.20 2.39
CA GLU A 87 9.04 5.16 2.63
C GLU A 87 8.20 4.84 1.38
N ARG A 88 7.72 5.84 0.62
CA ARG A 88 6.87 5.59 -0.55
C ARG A 88 7.66 5.00 -1.70
N ILE A 89 8.87 5.50 -1.96
CA ILE A 89 9.73 4.93 -3.00
C ILE A 89 10.08 3.48 -2.63
N SER A 90 10.35 3.22 -1.36
CA SER A 90 10.65 1.89 -0.85
C SER A 90 9.55 0.87 -1.16
N PHE A 91 8.28 1.22 -0.96
CA PHE A 91 7.14 0.35 -1.27
C PHE A 91 7.00 0.09 -2.76
N VAL A 92 7.17 1.11 -3.61
CA VAL A 92 7.13 0.95 -5.06
C VAL A 92 8.19 -0.04 -5.52
N ILE A 93 9.44 0.14 -5.06
CA ILE A 93 10.54 -0.73 -5.45
C ILE A 93 10.31 -2.14 -4.93
N LEU A 94 9.90 -2.32 -3.68
CA LEU A 94 9.59 -3.63 -3.13
C LEU A 94 8.49 -4.35 -3.91
N ASN A 95 7.41 -3.67 -4.27
CA ASN A 95 6.35 -4.25 -5.10
C ASN A 95 6.88 -4.66 -6.49
N PHE A 96 7.76 -3.86 -7.08
CA PHE A 96 8.46 -4.22 -8.32
C PHE A 96 9.29 -5.50 -8.12
N LEU A 97 10.15 -5.56 -7.09
CA LEU A 97 10.98 -6.72 -6.76
C LEU A 97 10.12 -7.98 -6.55
N MET A 98 9.05 -7.87 -5.76
CA MET A 98 8.10 -8.95 -5.50
C MET A 98 7.47 -9.46 -6.81
N LYS A 99 6.95 -8.57 -7.66
CA LYS A 99 6.32 -8.97 -8.91
C LYS A 99 7.32 -9.57 -9.89
N SER A 100 8.56 -9.08 -9.95
CA SER A 100 9.64 -9.68 -10.74
C SER A 100 9.97 -11.09 -10.27
N TYR A 101 10.05 -11.32 -8.95
CA TYR A 101 10.30 -12.63 -8.39
C TYR A 101 9.16 -13.62 -8.67
N ASN A 102 7.92 -13.20 -8.40
CA ASN A 102 6.74 -14.05 -8.62
C ASN A 102 6.58 -14.39 -10.11
N LYS A 103 6.84 -13.44 -11.02
CA LYS A 103 6.88 -13.70 -12.46
C LYS A 103 7.92 -14.77 -12.81
N HIS A 104 9.14 -14.66 -12.29
CA HIS A 104 10.19 -15.66 -12.52
C HIS A 104 9.79 -17.06 -12.01
N LEU A 105 9.14 -17.16 -10.84
CA LEU A 105 8.66 -18.44 -10.32
C LEU A 105 7.63 -19.09 -11.25
N ILE A 106 6.70 -18.30 -11.78
CA ILE A 106 5.67 -18.75 -12.74
C ILE A 106 6.34 -19.23 -14.03
N GLU A 107 7.28 -18.46 -14.59
CA GLU A 107 7.94 -18.77 -15.86
C GLU A 107 8.85 -20.02 -15.80
N ASN A 108 9.27 -20.44 -14.60
CA ASN A 108 10.17 -21.58 -14.39
C ASN A 108 9.46 -22.79 -13.76
N ASP A 109 8.12 -22.81 -13.78
CA ASP A 109 7.29 -23.90 -13.25
C ASP A 109 7.69 -24.37 -11.83
N TYR A 110 8.16 -23.45 -10.98
CA TYR A 110 8.50 -23.80 -9.60
C TYR A 110 7.22 -24.27 -8.89
N PRO A 111 7.16 -25.53 -8.41
CA PRO A 111 5.93 -26.12 -7.88
C PRO A 111 5.65 -25.57 -6.49
N SER A 112 5.07 -24.36 -6.41
CA SER A 112 4.47 -23.85 -5.18
C SER A 112 3.54 -22.65 -5.39
N ILE A 113 2.53 -22.76 -6.26
CA ILE A 113 1.31 -21.93 -6.14
C ILE A 113 0.10 -22.75 -6.62
N MET A 114 -0.22 -23.86 -5.94
CA MET A 114 -1.60 -24.35 -6.03
C MET A 114 -2.52 -23.25 -5.46
N THR A 115 -3.31 -22.64 -6.34
CA THR A 115 -4.63 -22.07 -6.05
C THR A 115 -4.70 -20.94 -4.99
N GLY A 116 -4.04 -19.79 -5.21
CA GLY A 116 -4.58 -18.52 -4.69
C GLY A 116 -3.67 -17.49 -4.02
N VAL A 117 -2.34 -17.72 -3.92
CA VAL A 117 -1.42 -16.73 -3.33
C VAL A 117 -0.54 -16.11 -4.42
N TYR A 118 -0.95 -14.95 -4.94
CA TYR A 118 -0.22 -14.19 -5.98
C TYR A 118 0.99 -13.40 -5.45
N ASN A 119 1.33 -13.56 -4.17
CA ASN A 119 2.23 -12.65 -3.46
C ASN A 119 3.20 -13.43 -2.55
N TYR A 120 4.28 -13.96 -3.13
CA TYR A 120 5.32 -14.69 -2.40
C TYR A 120 6.63 -13.91 -2.33
N SER A 121 7.27 -13.92 -1.16
CA SER A 121 8.57 -13.29 -0.92
C SER A 121 9.63 -14.36 -0.65
N PRO A 122 10.85 -14.26 -1.19
CA PRO A 122 11.94 -15.14 -0.81
C PRO A 122 12.54 -14.76 0.55
N LEU A 123 12.17 -13.60 1.10
CA LEU A 123 12.63 -13.13 2.41
C LEU A 123 11.62 -13.49 3.50
N ASN A 124 12.12 -13.79 4.70
CA ASN A 124 11.28 -13.93 5.88
C ASN A 124 10.83 -12.55 6.36
N LEU A 125 9.57 -12.20 6.09
CA LEU A 125 8.99 -10.92 6.49
C LEU A 125 8.30 -10.95 7.88
N ASN A 126 8.24 -12.11 8.55
CA ASN A 126 7.61 -12.22 9.87
C ASN A 126 8.19 -11.25 10.92
N PRO A 127 9.53 -11.01 11.00
CA PRO A 127 10.10 -10.09 11.99
C PRO A 127 9.65 -8.63 11.86
N ILE A 128 9.10 -8.25 10.70
CA ILE A 128 8.73 -6.87 10.37
C ILE A 128 7.21 -6.69 10.22
N MET A 129 6.41 -7.66 10.67
CA MET A 129 4.96 -7.54 10.68
C MET A 129 4.48 -6.31 11.46
N GLY A 130 3.54 -5.57 10.87
CA GLY A 130 2.96 -4.33 11.41
C GLY A 130 3.92 -3.14 11.39
N ARG A 131 5.07 -3.22 10.71
CA ARG A 131 6.11 -2.19 10.70
C ARG A 131 6.51 -1.84 9.27
N ASN A 132 7.20 -0.71 9.13
CA ASN A 132 7.87 -0.37 7.88
C ASN A 132 9.04 -1.31 7.61
N ILE A 133 9.31 -1.56 6.33
CA ILE A 133 10.39 -2.44 5.91
C ILE A 133 11.72 -1.70 6.08
N PRO A 134 12.67 -2.25 6.87
CA PRO A 134 13.97 -1.62 7.04
C PRO A 134 14.75 -1.56 5.74
N PHE A 135 15.54 -0.50 5.54
CA PHE A 135 16.38 -0.31 4.34
C PHE A 135 17.20 -1.56 3.97
N HIS A 136 17.82 -2.22 4.96
CA HIS A 136 18.65 -3.40 4.72
C HIS A 136 17.87 -4.62 4.21
N TYR A 137 16.57 -4.76 4.49
CA TYR A 137 15.72 -5.81 3.90
C TYR A 137 15.52 -5.57 2.40
N ILE A 138 15.35 -4.31 2.00
CA ILE A 138 15.12 -3.93 0.61
C ILE A 138 16.38 -4.17 -0.22
N VAL A 139 17.54 -3.75 0.31
CA VAL A 139 18.84 -3.99 -0.32
C VAL A 139 19.10 -5.49 -0.43
N CYS A 140 18.82 -6.27 0.62
CA CYS A 140 18.95 -7.73 0.59
C CYS A 140 18.08 -8.36 -0.50
N PHE A 141 16.84 -7.91 -0.66
CA PHE A 141 15.97 -8.44 -1.70
C PHE A 141 16.46 -8.08 -3.11
N LEU A 142 16.91 -6.83 -3.29
CA LEU A 142 17.46 -6.36 -4.56
C LEU A 142 18.68 -7.18 -4.95
N ASP A 143 19.64 -7.35 -4.03
CA ASP A 143 20.86 -8.13 -4.25
C ASP A 143 20.52 -9.58 -4.57
N PHE A 144 19.60 -10.17 -3.81
CA PHE A 144 19.13 -11.53 -4.08
C PHE A 144 18.59 -11.66 -5.51
N LEU A 145 17.71 -10.75 -5.96
CA LEU A 145 17.11 -10.87 -7.30
C LEU A 145 18.13 -10.65 -8.42
N VAL A 146 19.00 -9.65 -8.28
CA VAL A 146 20.07 -9.38 -9.25
C VAL A 146 20.98 -10.61 -9.41
N LEU A 147 21.30 -11.29 -8.32
CA LEU A 147 22.26 -12.41 -8.34
C LEU A 147 21.61 -13.76 -8.62
N PHE A 148 20.34 -13.95 -8.22
CA PHE A 148 19.60 -15.19 -8.35
C PHE A 148 18.88 -15.31 -9.70
N ILE A 149 18.13 -14.28 -10.09
CA ILE A 149 17.39 -14.26 -11.35
C ILE A 149 18.30 -13.79 -12.51
N ASN A 150 19.28 -12.93 -12.20
CA ASN A 150 20.13 -12.25 -13.18
C ASN A 150 19.35 -11.64 -14.36
N PRO A 151 18.30 -10.83 -14.11
CA PRO A 151 17.51 -10.25 -15.18
C PRO A 151 18.33 -9.21 -15.94
N LYS A 152 18.21 -9.21 -17.26
CA LYS A 152 18.85 -8.21 -18.11
C LYS A 152 18.33 -6.81 -17.75
N ASP A 153 19.23 -5.83 -17.69
CA ASP A 153 18.93 -4.40 -17.47
C ASP A 153 18.15 -4.11 -16.15
N PHE A 154 18.25 -5.01 -15.16
CA PHE A 154 17.47 -4.89 -13.92
C PHE A 154 17.82 -3.64 -13.13
N ASN A 155 19.10 -3.31 -13.00
CA ASN A 155 19.55 -2.12 -12.29
C ASN A 155 19.00 -0.84 -12.94
N GLU A 156 19.05 -0.76 -14.28
CA GLU A 156 18.47 0.34 -15.04
C GLU A 156 16.96 0.46 -14.79
N THR A 157 16.27 -0.68 -14.76
CA THR A 157 14.83 -0.74 -14.46
C THR A 157 14.51 -0.24 -13.05
N VAL A 158 15.33 -0.57 -12.04
CA VAL A 158 15.17 -0.06 -10.66
C VAL A 158 15.26 1.46 -10.64
N PHE A 159 16.26 2.05 -11.31
CA PHE A 159 16.39 3.51 -11.38
C PHE A 159 15.27 4.16 -12.17
N TYR A 160 14.84 3.55 -13.28
CA TYR A 160 13.67 4.01 -14.04
C TYR A 160 12.40 4.03 -13.19
N MET A 161 12.15 2.97 -12.41
CA MET A 161 11.01 2.90 -11.49
C MET A 161 11.10 3.99 -10.41
N LYS A 162 12.29 4.22 -9.86
CA LYS A 162 12.54 5.31 -8.89
C LYS A 162 12.27 6.70 -9.49
N ASP A 163 12.67 6.95 -10.74
CA ASP A 163 12.46 8.25 -11.39
C ASP A 163 10.99 8.48 -11.72
N LYS A 164 10.29 7.45 -12.19
CA LYS A 164 8.83 7.51 -12.36
C LYS A 164 8.11 7.73 -11.04
N ALA A 165 8.47 7.01 -9.98
CA ALA A 165 7.90 7.20 -8.64
C ALA A 165 8.08 8.65 -8.18
N SER A 166 9.30 9.19 -8.34
CA SER A 166 9.63 10.57 -7.99
C SER A 166 8.76 11.58 -8.76
N SER A 167 8.45 11.32 -10.03
CA SER A 167 7.57 12.17 -10.84
C SER A 167 6.12 12.13 -10.32
N ILE A 168 5.57 10.93 -10.10
CA ILE A 168 4.22 10.73 -9.56
C ILE A 168 4.08 11.38 -8.18
N PHE A 169 5.08 11.27 -7.30
CA PHE A 169 4.98 11.79 -5.94
C PHE A 169 5.05 13.31 -5.88
N LYS A 170 5.76 13.94 -6.83
CA LYS A 170 5.74 15.40 -7.01
C LYS A 170 4.38 15.89 -7.48
N GLU A 171 3.74 15.18 -8.40
CA GLU A 171 2.40 15.55 -8.90
C GLU A 171 1.29 15.23 -7.87
N TYR A 172 1.44 14.13 -7.13
CA TYR A 172 0.44 13.61 -6.18
C TYR A 172 1.07 13.30 -4.81
N PRO A 173 1.45 14.33 -4.03
CA PRO A 173 2.07 14.13 -2.71
C PRO A 173 1.11 13.50 -1.70
N ASP A 174 -0.18 13.82 -1.75
CA ASP A 174 -1.24 13.14 -1.01
C ASP A 174 -2.48 12.95 -1.92
N PRO A 175 -2.54 11.85 -2.69
CA PRO A 175 -3.59 11.64 -3.69
C PRO A 175 -4.99 11.57 -3.07
N PHE A 176 -5.08 11.21 -1.79
CA PHE A 176 -6.33 10.93 -1.09
C PHE A 176 -6.57 11.84 0.12
N LEU A 177 -5.94 13.02 0.18
CA LEU A 177 -6.12 14.00 1.26
C LEU A 177 -7.60 14.33 1.58
N PHE A 178 -8.49 14.19 0.60
CA PHE A 178 -9.93 14.42 0.76
C PHE A 178 -10.67 13.30 1.52
N LEU A 179 -10.02 12.16 1.78
CA LEU A 179 -10.56 11.03 2.53
C LEU A 179 -10.10 11.07 3.99
N PRO A 180 -11.00 10.88 4.97
CA PRO A 180 -10.58 10.70 6.35
C PRO A 180 -9.90 9.33 6.52
N ARG A 181 -8.89 9.25 7.37
CA ARG A 181 -8.18 8.00 7.70
C ARG A 181 -8.96 7.10 8.68
N LYS A 182 -10.26 6.91 8.41
CA LYS A 182 -11.19 6.09 9.22
C LYS A 182 -11.52 4.80 8.47
N ASN A 183 -11.77 3.71 9.21
CA ASN A 183 -12.01 2.37 8.65
C ASN A 183 -13.05 2.34 7.51
N GLU A 184 -14.16 3.06 7.63
CA GLU A 184 -15.20 3.10 6.59
C GLU A 184 -14.72 3.74 5.28
N ALA A 185 -13.98 4.84 5.36
CA ALA A 185 -13.42 5.52 4.20
C ALA A 185 -12.32 4.68 3.55
N LEU A 186 -11.49 4.02 4.36
CA LEU A 186 -10.45 3.09 3.90
C LEU A 186 -11.06 1.89 3.17
N LYS A 187 -12.14 1.30 3.71
CA LYS A 187 -12.88 0.22 3.05
C LYS A 187 -13.48 0.69 1.72
N TRP A 188 -14.09 1.88 1.72
CA TRP A 188 -14.70 2.45 0.52
C TRP A 188 -13.70 2.69 -0.61
N ILE A 189 -12.51 3.23 -0.30
CA ILE A 189 -11.48 3.45 -1.32
C ILE A 189 -10.87 2.13 -1.79
N ALA A 190 -10.65 1.15 -0.91
CA ALA A 190 -10.19 -0.18 -1.30
C ALA A 190 -11.14 -0.83 -2.32
N GLU A 191 -12.45 -0.87 -2.04
CA GLU A 191 -13.47 -1.41 -2.96
C GLU A 191 -13.48 -0.67 -4.31
N ARG A 192 -13.21 0.63 -4.29
CA ARG A 192 -13.13 1.42 -5.52
C ARG A 192 -11.87 1.11 -6.32
N MET A 193 -10.73 0.93 -5.65
CA MET A 193 -9.46 0.53 -6.26
C MET A 193 -9.58 -0.85 -6.92
N ILE A 194 -10.21 -1.81 -6.25
CA ILE A 194 -10.50 -3.14 -6.81
C ILE A 194 -11.34 -3.02 -8.09
N ARG A 195 -12.43 -2.23 -8.08
CA ARG A 195 -13.26 -1.99 -9.27
C ARG A 195 -12.50 -1.29 -10.42
N ALA A 196 -11.45 -0.55 -10.09
CA ALA A 196 -10.58 0.09 -11.08
C ALA A 196 -9.41 -0.82 -11.52
N ASN A 197 -9.43 -2.10 -11.13
CA ASN A 197 -8.36 -3.06 -11.39
C ASN A 197 -6.99 -2.60 -10.85
N ILE A 198 -7.00 -1.89 -9.72
CA ILE A 198 -5.81 -1.55 -8.97
C ILE A 198 -5.57 -2.71 -7.99
N ALA A 199 -4.50 -3.46 -8.22
CA ALA A 199 -4.19 -4.66 -7.45
C ALA A 199 -3.87 -4.29 -5.99
N VAL A 200 -4.69 -4.79 -5.06
CA VAL A 200 -4.52 -4.57 -3.61
C VAL A 200 -3.95 -5.81 -2.93
N ASP A 201 -4.33 -7.01 -3.37
CA ASP A 201 -4.02 -8.26 -2.68
C ASP A 201 -2.55 -8.71 -2.89
N ASP A 202 -1.87 -8.16 -3.89
CA ASP A 202 -0.49 -8.51 -4.25
C ASP A 202 0.56 -7.47 -3.79
N ASP A 203 0.16 -6.55 -2.92
CA ASP A 203 1.04 -5.53 -2.35
C ASP A 203 1.83 -6.07 -1.15
N VAL A 204 3.09 -5.64 -1.01
CA VAL A 204 3.95 -6.03 0.12
C VAL A 204 3.36 -5.67 1.48
N ASN A 205 2.57 -4.60 1.57
CA ASN A 205 1.90 -4.18 2.80
C ASN A 205 0.84 -5.17 3.28
N VAL A 206 0.28 -6.00 2.38
CA VAL A 206 -0.60 -7.11 2.76
C VAL A 206 0.19 -8.18 3.49
N LEU A 207 1.36 -8.56 2.97
CA LEU A 207 2.20 -9.62 3.55
C LEU A 207 2.71 -9.26 4.95
N ILE A 208 3.13 -8.02 5.15
CA ILE A 208 3.62 -7.55 6.43
C ILE A 208 2.49 -7.04 7.34
N GLN A 209 1.22 -7.11 6.93
CA GLN A 209 0.08 -6.61 7.70
C GLN A 209 0.25 -5.15 8.17
N ASN A 210 0.71 -4.28 7.26
CA ASN A 210 0.95 -2.88 7.58
C ASN A 210 -0.37 -2.09 7.77
N GLU A 211 -0.24 -0.84 8.19
CA GLU A 211 -1.36 0.09 8.27
C GLU A 211 -2.12 0.18 6.93
N LYS A 212 -3.45 0.07 7.00
CA LYS A 212 -4.33 0.11 5.82
C LYS A 212 -4.13 1.35 4.95
N TRP A 213 -3.80 2.50 5.54
CA TRP A 213 -3.52 3.72 4.76
C TRP A 213 -2.27 3.57 3.88
N LYS A 214 -1.21 2.97 4.43
CA LYS A 214 0.04 2.70 3.68
C LYS A 214 -0.21 1.73 2.54
N LEU A 215 -1.01 0.69 2.78
CA LEU A 215 -1.47 -0.21 1.72
C LEU A 215 -2.18 0.55 0.58
N ILE A 216 -3.18 1.38 0.90
CA ILE A 216 -3.91 2.17 -0.11
C ILE A 216 -2.98 3.07 -0.93
N ILE A 217 -2.07 3.77 -0.26
CA ILE A 217 -1.11 4.66 -0.93
C ILE A 217 -0.16 3.84 -1.82
N SER A 218 0.41 2.75 -1.29
CA SER A 218 1.34 1.86 -2.00
C SER A 218 0.72 1.26 -3.27
N CYS A 219 -0.49 0.72 -3.18
CA CYS A 219 -1.20 0.16 -4.34
C CYS A 219 -1.48 1.23 -5.40
N PHE A 220 -1.91 2.43 -4.97
CA PHE A 220 -2.14 3.55 -5.89
C PHE A 220 -0.84 3.99 -6.57
N ASP A 221 0.25 4.12 -5.81
CA ASP A 221 1.55 4.58 -6.30
C ASP A 221 2.11 3.63 -7.35
N TYR A 222 2.11 2.33 -7.06
CA TYR A 222 2.56 1.32 -8.00
C TYR A 222 1.72 1.33 -9.28
N TRP A 223 0.38 1.38 -9.15
CA TRP A 223 -0.52 1.47 -10.29
C TRP A 223 -0.32 2.75 -11.12
N ALA A 224 -0.11 3.89 -10.47
CA ALA A 224 0.07 5.18 -11.14
C ALA A 224 1.34 5.19 -12.00
N ILE A 225 2.42 4.55 -11.55
CA ILE A 225 3.70 4.44 -12.27
C ILE A 225 3.58 3.63 -13.57
N ILE A 226 2.73 2.60 -13.57
CA ILE A 226 2.49 1.73 -14.73
C ILE A 226 1.31 2.20 -15.60
N SER A 227 0.60 3.25 -15.18
CA SER A 227 -0.55 3.83 -15.88
C SER A 227 -0.18 5.08 -16.68
N SER A 228 -1.10 5.54 -17.55
CA SER A 228 -0.96 6.85 -18.18
C SER A 228 -1.35 7.99 -17.22
N VAL A 229 -0.80 9.18 -17.46
CA VAL A 229 -1.10 10.38 -16.67
C VAL A 229 -2.60 10.71 -16.71
N GLU A 230 -3.24 10.51 -17.86
CA GLU A 230 -4.67 10.76 -18.06
C GLU A 230 -5.51 9.79 -17.22
N ALA A 231 -5.11 8.52 -17.15
CA ALA A 231 -5.80 7.50 -16.34
C ALA A 231 -5.73 7.85 -14.85
N VAL A 232 -4.55 8.28 -14.36
CA VAL A 232 -4.37 8.71 -12.97
C VAL A 232 -5.23 9.93 -12.65
N LYS A 233 -5.20 10.96 -13.50
CA LYS A 233 -6.03 12.17 -13.35
C LYS A 233 -7.52 11.84 -13.33
N LEU A 234 -7.96 10.99 -14.25
CA LEU A 234 -9.36 10.58 -14.35
C LEU A 234 -9.80 9.83 -13.09
N PHE A 235 -9.00 8.86 -12.64
CA PHE A 235 -9.30 8.08 -11.44
C PHE A 235 -9.43 8.98 -10.21
N LEU A 236 -8.46 9.86 -9.96
CA LEU A 236 -8.49 10.77 -8.80
C LEU A 236 -9.68 11.74 -8.86
N SER A 237 -9.94 12.33 -10.03
CA SER A 237 -11.07 13.27 -10.24
C SER A 237 -12.42 12.59 -9.98
N GLN A 238 -12.64 11.41 -10.55
CA GLN A 238 -13.88 10.65 -10.36
C GLN A 238 -14.02 10.16 -8.90
N THR A 239 -12.92 9.73 -8.28
CA THR A 239 -12.91 9.27 -6.89
C THR A 239 -13.30 10.39 -5.94
N ARG A 240 -12.74 11.59 -6.11
CA ARG A 240 -13.11 12.76 -5.31
C ARG A 240 -14.58 13.11 -5.46
N LYS A 241 -15.10 13.13 -6.69
CA LYS A 241 -16.53 13.40 -6.95
C LYS A 241 -17.43 12.36 -6.29
N ALA A 242 -17.11 11.08 -6.45
CA ALA A 242 -17.87 9.98 -5.87
C ALA A 242 -17.90 10.03 -4.34
N TRP A 243 -16.77 10.37 -3.70
CA TRP A 243 -16.71 10.55 -2.25
C TRP A 243 -17.58 11.71 -1.77
N SER A 244 -17.52 12.87 -2.44
CA SER A 244 -18.37 14.01 -2.12
C SER A 244 -19.86 13.67 -2.24
N GLN A 245 -20.25 12.93 -3.28
CA GLN A 245 -21.62 12.46 -3.45
C GLN A 245 -22.03 11.47 -2.36
N LYS A 246 -21.16 10.53 -1.99
CA LYS A 246 -21.41 9.61 -0.87
C LYS A 246 -21.62 10.38 0.44
N LYS A 247 -20.72 11.32 0.76
CA LYS A 247 -20.83 12.16 1.96
C LYS A 247 -22.14 12.95 1.99
N TYR A 248 -22.55 13.49 0.83
CA TYR A 248 -23.84 14.16 0.71
C TYR A 248 -25.00 13.20 1.01
N ARG A 249 -25.04 12.04 0.37
CA ARG A 249 -26.09 11.02 0.58
C ARG A 249 -26.16 10.55 2.03
N ASP A 250 -25.01 10.27 2.65
CA ASP A 250 -24.93 9.86 4.05
C ASP A 250 -25.43 10.98 4.99
N GLY A 251 -25.13 12.24 4.66
CA GLY A 251 -25.57 13.41 5.45
C GLY A 251 -27.05 13.80 5.27
N VAL A 252 -27.74 13.24 4.27
CA VAL A 252 -29.17 13.48 4.00
C VAL A 252 -30.02 12.21 4.14
N LYS A 253 -29.46 11.12 4.66
CA LYS A 253 -30.15 9.82 4.74
C LYS A 253 -31.50 9.88 5.46
N ASP A 254 -31.61 10.73 6.48
CA ASP A 254 -32.84 10.94 7.26
C ASP A 254 -33.53 12.27 6.94
N LYS A 255 -33.17 12.91 5.82
CA LYS A 255 -33.71 14.22 5.42
C LYS A 255 -34.61 14.09 4.20
N ALA A 256 -35.82 14.62 4.31
CA ALA A 256 -36.72 14.78 3.16
C ALA A 256 -36.30 16.01 2.33
N VAL A 257 -36.34 15.87 1.00
CA VAL A 257 -36.07 17.00 0.10
C VAL A 257 -37.30 17.90 0.03
N LEU A 258 -37.18 19.14 0.51
CA LEU A 258 -38.20 20.17 0.36
C LEU A 258 -37.94 20.97 -0.94
N ASN A 259 -38.42 20.46 -2.07
CA ASN A 259 -38.45 21.21 -3.32
C ASN A 259 -39.72 22.06 -3.38
N THR A 260 -39.58 23.37 -3.16
CA THR A 260 -40.73 24.28 -3.12
C THR A 260 -40.44 25.60 -3.81
N TYR A 261 -41.50 26.25 -4.28
CA TYR A 261 -41.45 27.60 -4.80
C TYR A 261 -41.86 28.58 -3.70
N ILE A 262 -41.01 29.58 -3.45
CA ILE A 262 -41.35 30.71 -2.59
C ILE A 262 -41.12 32.01 -3.36
N SER A 263 -41.80 33.08 -2.97
CA SER A 263 -41.63 34.39 -3.60
C SER A 263 -40.17 34.87 -3.47
N LYS A 264 -39.70 35.64 -4.46
CA LYS A 264 -38.34 36.21 -4.43
C LYS A 264 -38.08 37.04 -3.17
N SER A 265 -39.07 37.81 -2.72
CA SER A 265 -38.97 38.64 -1.51
C SER A 265 -38.87 37.78 -0.23
N SER A 266 -39.61 36.68 -0.14
CA SER A 266 -39.50 35.73 0.99
C SER A 266 -38.14 35.01 0.99
N MET A 267 -37.62 34.61 -0.17
CA MET A 267 -36.29 34.00 -0.27
C MET A 267 -35.17 34.95 0.21
N VAL A 268 -35.26 36.25 -0.13
CA VAL A 268 -34.29 37.26 0.35
C VAL A 268 -34.35 37.40 1.87
N LYS A 269 -35.56 37.47 2.45
CA LYS A 269 -35.74 37.51 3.91
C LYS A 269 -35.17 36.26 4.58
N LEU A 270 -35.46 35.09 4.05
CA LEU A 270 -34.99 33.81 4.58
C LEU A 270 -33.47 33.70 4.58
N LYS A 271 -32.80 34.15 3.50
CA LYS A 271 -31.33 34.26 3.43
C LYS A 271 -30.76 35.21 4.47
N LYS A 272 -31.42 36.34 4.74
CA LYS A 272 -30.99 37.31 5.76
C LYS A 272 -31.09 36.73 7.17
N ILE A 273 -32.19 36.04 7.47
CA ILE A 273 -32.39 35.35 8.75
C ILE A 273 -31.32 34.27 8.93
N ALA A 274 -31.13 33.40 7.94
CA ALA A 274 -30.09 32.36 7.95
C ALA A 274 -28.69 32.94 8.25
N LYS A 275 -28.31 34.02 7.56
CA LYS A 275 -27.04 34.70 7.78
C LYS A 275 -26.92 35.28 9.19
N ASN A 276 -27.96 35.95 9.70
CA ASN A 276 -27.96 36.55 11.04
C ASN A 276 -27.82 35.50 12.16
N HIS A 277 -28.35 34.29 11.95
CA HIS A 277 -28.28 33.20 12.92
C HIS A 277 -27.12 32.22 12.67
N ASN A 278 -26.26 32.48 11.68
CA ASN A 278 -25.19 31.56 11.25
C ASN A 278 -25.67 30.12 11.03
N LYS A 279 -26.86 29.98 10.43
CA LYS A 279 -27.54 28.71 10.16
C LYS A 279 -27.83 28.58 8.67
N ASN A 280 -27.97 27.33 8.22
CA ASN A 280 -28.44 27.04 6.87
C ASN A 280 -29.95 27.31 6.76
N ILE A 281 -30.42 27.55 5.53
CA ILE A 281 -31.84 27.86 5.26
C ILE A 281 -32.77 26.74 5.76
N ASN A 282 -32.39 25.48 5.59
CA ASN A 282 -33.18 24.34 6.07
C ASN A 282 -33.30 24.33 7.61
N GLU A 283 -32.22 24.65 8.34
CA GLU A 283 -32.23 24.71 9.81
C GLU A 283 -33.12 25.83 10.34
N ILE A 284 -33.21 26.95 9.60
CA ILE A 284 -34.16 28.03 9.91
C ILE A 284 -35.59 27.56 9.65
N ILE A 285 -35.86 26.90 8.52
CA ILE A 285 -37.19 26.36 8.21
C ILE A 285 -37.63 25.35 9.28
N GLU A 286 -36.77 24.40 9.65
CA GLU A 286 -37.01 23.42 10.71
C GLU A 286 -37.33 24.13 12.04
N ALA A 287 -36.49 25.08 12.46
CA ALA A 287 -36.73 25.84 13.70
C ALA A 287 -38.02 26.68 13.68
N MET A 288 -38.43 27.20 12.51
CA MET A 288 -39.70 27.90 12.36
C MET A 288 -40.87 26.92 12.45
N ILE A 289 -40.75 25.72 11.87
CA ILE A 289 -41.78 24.67 11.95
C ILE A 289 -41.94 24.18 13.38
N ASP A 290 -40.85 23.96 14.12
CA ASP A 290 -40.88 23.50 15.51
C ASP A 290 -41.60 24.50 16.45
N GLN A 291 -41.69 25.77 16.06
CA GLN A 291 -42.43 26.80 16.79
C GLN A 291 -43.92 26.86 16.43
N ILE A 292 -44.36 26.19 15.36
CA ILE A 292 -45.76 26.17 14.93
C ILE A 292 -46.50 25.09 15.74
N VAL A 293 -47.45 25.53 16.56
CA VAL A 293 -48.44 24.63 17.17
C VAL A 293 -49.46 24.26 16.11
N LEU A 294 -49.42 23.02 15.63
CA LEU A 294 -50.43 22.51 14.71
C LEU A 294 -51.79 22.40 15.43
N PRO A 295 -52.91 22.77 14.78
CA PRO A 295 -54.24 22.46 15.29
C PRO A 295 -54.34 20.95 15.54
N ARG A 296 -54.91 20.53 16.67
CA ARG A 296 -55.11 19.11 16.95
C ARG A 296 -55.94 18.50 15.84
N ASP A 297 -55.41 17.44 15.24
CA ASP A 297 -56.12 16.68 14.23
C ASP A 297 -57.38 16.10 14.87
N SER A 298 -58.55 16.52 14.39
CA SER A 298 -59.86 16.13 14.96
C SER A 298 -60.03 14.61 14.93
N ILE A 299 -59.33 13.94 14.01
CA ILE A 299 -59.29 12.49 13.84
C ILE A 299 -58.43 11.83 14.93
N GLU A 300 -57.28 12.39 15.31
CA GLU A 300 -56.46 11.84 16.40
C GLU A 300 -57.18 11.93 17.75
N GLU A 301 -57.91 13.02 17.99
CA GLU A 301 -58.74 13.20 19.18
C GLU A 301 -59.90 12.19 19.21
N LEU A 302 -60.54 11.93 18.07
CA LEU A 302 -61.57 10.89 17.92
C LEU A 302 -60.99 9.49 18.14
N ILE A 303 -59.80 9.17 17.61
CA ILE A 303 -59.12 7.89 17.82
C ILE A 303 -58.74 7.70 19.29
N LEU A 304 -58.26 8.76 19.97
CA LEU A 304 -57.96 8.72 21.41
C LEU A 304 -59.21 8.56 22.27
N LEU A 305 -60.32 9.21 21.89
CA LEU A 305 -61.62 9.09 22.57
C LEU A 305 -62.23 7.69 22.40
N VAL A 306 -62.11 7.10 21.21
CA VAL A 306 -62.55 5.71 20.94
C VAL A 306 -61.69 4.72 21.73
N LYS A 307 -60.36 4.90 21.76
CA LYS A 307 -59.46 4.06 22.57
C LYS A 307 -59.76 4.16 24.07
N LYS A 308 -60.09 5.35 24.60
CA LYS A 308 -60.47 5.53 26.01
C LYS A 308 -61.84 4.92 26.35
N LYS A 309 -62.78 4.87 25.41
CA LYS A 309 -64.09 4.23 25.61
C LYS A 309 -64.03 2.70 25.61
N ASN A 310 -63.07 2.11 24.91
CA ASN A 310 -62.89 0.64 24.86
C ASN A 310 -62.09 0.07 26.05
N LEU A 311 -61.73 0.91 27.02
CA LEU A 311 -61.01 0.54 28.26
C LEU A 311 -61.89 0.71 29.52
N LYS A 312 -63.19 0.95 29.36
CA LYS A 312 -64.17 0.97 30.46
C LYS A 312 -65.09 -0.24 30.42
#